data_AF-A0A3D2IF37-F1
#
_entry.id   AF-A0A3D2IF37-F1
#
_cell.length_a   1.000
_cell.length_b   1.000
_cell.length_c   1.000
_cell.angle_alpha   90.00
_cell.angle_beta   90.00
_cell.angle_gamma   90.00
#
_symmetry.space_group_name_H-M   'P 1'
#
loop_
_entity.id
_entity.type
_entity.pdbx_description
1 polymer ?
#
loop_
_entity_poly.entity_id
_entity_poly.type
_entity_poly.pdbx_seq_one_letter_code
_entity_poly.pdbx_strand_id
1 'polypeptide(L)'
;VRLILCSLRHFSKAQSLETVQLVRDFKDTNVVGFDLAADEAGYPIDEHKSAFEFASENEIPCTCHAGEACGPKNVWEAIDELHVRR
;
A
#
# COMPACT_ATOMS: atom_id res chain seq x y z
N VAL A 1 -9.18 -19.03 -0.46
CA VAL A 1 -8.42 -18.07 0.37
C VAL A 1 -7.63 -17.17 -0.57
N ARG A 2 -7.56 -15.87 -0.31
CA ARG A 2 -6.73 -14.89 -1.04
C ARG A 2 -5.79 -14.20 -0.06
N LEU A 3 -4.62 -13.78 -0.53
CA LEU A 3 -3.58 -13.12 0.24
C LEU A 3 -3.33 -11.71 -0.31
N ILE A 4 -3.19 -10.75 0.58
CA ILE A 4 -2.76 -9.39 0.28
C ILE A 4 -1.45 -9.18 1.02
N LEU A 5 -0.41 -8.72 0.31
CA LEU A 5 0.89 -8.46 0.94
C LEU A 5 0.89 -7.03 1.47
N CYS A 6 1.10 -6.90 2.77
CA CYS A 6 1.05 -5.63 3.48
C CYS A 6 2.47 -5.08 3.68
N SER A 7 2.71 -3.85 3.21
CA SER A 7 3.84 -3.05 3.68
C SER A 7 3.45 -2.32 4.98
N LEU A 8 4.43 -2.01 5.82
CA LEU A 8 4.21 -1.31 7.08
C LEU A 8 4.76 0.11 6.96
N ARG A 9 4.08 1.10 7.53
CA ARG A 9 4.45 2.52 7.38
C ARG A 9 5.86 2.91 7.82
N HIS A 10 6.46 2.13 8.72
CA HIS A 10 7.85 2.35 9.15
C HIS A 10 8.89 1.72 8.20
N PHE A 11 8.47 1.03 7.15
CA PHE A 11 9.35 0.49 6.13
C PHE A 11 9.83 1.60 5.20
N SER A 12 11.06 1.45 4.72
CA SER A 12 11.61 2.31 3.67
C SER A 12 10.89 2.13 2.34
N LYS A 13 11.10 3.09 1.43
CA LYS A 13 10.70 2.99 0.03
C LYS A 13 11.14 1.69 -0.65
N ALA A 14 12.38 1.25 -0.41
CA ALA A 14 12.91 0.04 -1.02
C ALA A 14 12.15 -1.23 -0.58
N GLN A 15 11.84 -1.33 0.72
CA GLN A 15 11.08 -2.47 1.28
C GLN A 15 9.64 -2.49 0.79
N SER A 16 9.03 -1.33 0.60
CA SER A 16 7.66 -1.22 0.05
C SER A 16 7.62 -1.60 -1.43
N LEU A 17 8.62 -1.18 -2.20
CA LEU A 17 8.79 -1.59 -3.59
C LEU A 17 9.01 -3.10 -3.72
N GLU A 18 9.85 -3.68 -2.86
CA GLU A 18 10.07 -5.13 -2.82
C GLU A 18 8.74 -5.87 -2.56
N THR A 19 7.94 -5.39 -1.60
CA THR A 19 6.66 -6.02 -1.25
C THR A 19 5.68 -6.03 -2.42
N VAL A 20 5.52 -4.92 -3.14
CA VAL A 20 4.62 -4.86 -4.30
C VAL A 20 5.18 -5.64 -5.51
N GLN A 21 6.51 -5.71 -5.66
CA GLN A 21 7.13 -6.56 -6.68
C GLN A 21 6.87 -8.04 -6.42
N LEU A 22 6.86 -8.47 -5.15
CA LEU A 22 6.44 -9.83 -4.79
C LEU A 22 4.98 -10.07 -5.19
N VAL A 23 4.08 -9.10 -5.06
CA VAL A 23 2.69 -9.26 -5.54
C VAL A 23 2.65 -9.55 -7.05
N ARG A 24 3.45 -8.85 -7.85
CA ARG A 24 3.59 -9.11 -9.29
C ARG A 24 4.20 -10.49 -9.55
N ASP A 25 5.26 -10.84 -8.83
CA ASP A 25 6.02 -12.08 -9.08
C ASP A 25 5.22 -13.33 -8.71
N PHE A 26 4.29 -13.21 -7.75
CA PHE A 26 3.33 -14.24 -7.36
C PHE A 26 1.98 -14.12 -8.09
N LYS A 27 1.93 -13.44 -9.26
CA LYS A 27 0.74 -13.40 -10.11
C LYS A 27 0.28 -14.82 -10.46
N ASP A 28 -1.03 -14.97 -10.66
CA ASP A 28 -1.71 -16.25 -10.93
C ASP A 28 -1.66 -17.28 -9.77
N THR A 29 -1.27 -16.84 -8.58
CA THR A 29 -1.37 -17.61 -7.33
C THR A 29 -2.51 -17.10 -6.44
N ASN A 30 -2.44 -17.34 -5.13
CA ASN A 30 -3.40 -16.80 -4.17
C ASN A 30 -3.08 -15.36 -3.72
N VAL A 31 -1.94 -14.79 -4.12
CA VAL A 31 -1.59 -13.40 -3.86
C VAL A 31 -2.31 -12.50 -4.86
N VAL A 32 -3.10 -11.54 -4.38
CA VAL A 32 -4.03 -10.77 -5.23
C VAL A 32 -3.96 -9.26 -5.07
N GLY A 33 -3.11 -8.75 -4.19
CA GLY A 33 -3.05 -7.32 -3.95
C GLY A 33 -1.99 -6.90 -2.96
N PHE A 34 -1.91 -5.58 -2.82
CA PHE A 34 -0.97 -4.86 -1.96
C PHE A 34 -1.74 -4.01 -0.94
N ASP A 35 -1.20 -3.89 0.27
CA ASP A 35 -1.76 -3.10 1.38
C ASP A 35 -0.69 -2.24 2.05
N LEU A 36 -1.12 -1.17 2.71
CA LEU A 36 -0.30 -0.36 3.61
C LEU A 36 -1.00 -0.20 4.97
N ALA A 37 -0.30 -0.57 6.05
CA ALA A 37 -0.82 -0.48 7.41
C ALA A 37 0.24 0.01 8.42
N ALA A 38 -0.09 -0.04 9.71
CA ALA A 38 0.68 0.44 10.86
C ALA A 38 0.48 1.93 11.18
N ASP A 39 1.31 2.46 12.09
CA ASP A 39 1.14 3.77 12.73
C ASP A 39 1.11 4.95 11.73
N GLU A 40 -0.10 5.43 11.45
CA GLU A 40 -0.35 6.55 10.55
C GLU A 40 0.16 7.90 11.09
N ALA A 41 0.21 8.06 12.41
CA ALA A 41 0.57 9.33 13.05
C ALA A 41 2.08 9.52 13.11
N GLY A 42 2.82 8.42 13.35
CA GLY A 42 4.28 8.43 13.39
C GLY A 42 4.94 8.39 12.00
N TYR A 43 4.25 7.84 10.99
CA TYR A 43 4.83 7.53 9.70
C TYR A 43 3.93 7.94 8.51
N PRO A 44 4.30 9.05 7.83
CA PRO A 44 3.63 9.50 6.61
C PRO A 44 3.71 8.48 5.47
N ILE A 45 2.89 8.68 4.44
CA ILE A 45 2.79 7.77 3.29
C ILE A 45 3.91 7.93 2.25
N ASP A 46 4.78 8.94 2.39
CA ASP A 46 5.71 9.39 1.34
C ASP A 46 6.66 8.30 0.82
N GLU A 47 7.17 7.46 1.72
CA GLU A 47 8.06 6.34 1.35
C GLU A 47 7.33 5.27 0.52
N HIS A 48 6.00 5.21 0.59
CA HIS A 48 5.21 4.15 -0.02
C HIS A 48 4.62 4.53 -1.38
N LYS A 49 4.60 5.82 -1.74
CA LYS A 49 3.97 6.32 -2.98
C LYS A 49 4.44 5.57 -4.23
N SER A 50 5.74 5.32 -4.37
CA SER A 50 6.27 4.59 -5.52
C SER A 50 5.82 3.13 -5.61
N ALA A 51 5.48 2.49 -4.48
CA ALA A 51 4.93 1.14 -4.49
C ALA A 51 3.48 1.14 -5.03
N PHE A 52 2.69 2.17 -4.68
CA PHE A 52 1.34 2.34 -5.22
C PHE A 52 1.35 2.74 -6.71
N GLU A 53 2.30 3.57 -7.13
CA GLU A 53 2.52 3.87 -8.56
C GLU A 53 2.85 2.59 -9.33
N PHE A 54 3.82 1.80 -8.85
CA PHE A 54 4.17 0.52 -9.46
C PHE A 54 2.97 -0.44 -9.50
N ALA A 55 2.16 -0.49 -8.44
CA ALA A 55 0.95 -1.31 -8.41
C ALA A 55 -0.03 -0.89 -9.50
N SER A 56 -0.28 0.42 -9.66
CA SER A 56 -1.15 0.97 -10.70
C SER A 56 -0.65 0.61 -12.11
N GLU A 57 0.65 0.76 -12.36
CA GLU A 57 1.28 0.43 -13.66
C GLU A 57 1.17 -1.07 -14.01
N ASN A 58 1.07 -1.94 -13.01
CA ASN A 58 0.99 -3.40 -13.17
C ASN A 58 -0.42 -3.97 -12.92
N GLU A 59 -1.44 -3.10 -12.85
CA GLU A 59 -2.84 -3.48 -12.61
C GLU A 59 -3.06 -4.28 -11.31
N ILE A 60 -2.24 -4.02 -10.29
CA ILE A 60 -2.31 -4.67 -8.97
C ILE A 60 -3.36 -3.96 -8.11
N PRO A 61 -4.37 -4.67 -7.57
CA PRO A 61 -5.31 -4.10 -6.62
C PRO A 61 -4.61 -3.65 -5.32
N CYS A 62 -4.95 -2.45 -4.86
CA CYS A 62 -4.41 -1.88 -3.62
C CYS A 62 -5.51 -1.49 -2.63
N THR A 63 -5.14 -1.55 -1.35
CA THR A 63 -5.86 -1.00 -0.19
C THR A 63 -4.86 -0.26 0.71
N CYS A 64 -5.34 0.60 1.60
CA CYS A 64 -4.51 1.29 2.58
C CYS A 64 -5.33 1.56 3.85
N HIS A 65 -4.79 1.24 5.02
CA HIS A 65 -5.34 1.73 6.29
C HIS A 65 -5.20 3.25 6.36
N ALA A 66 -6.33 3.91 6.61
CA ALA A 66 -6.40 5.35 6.73
C ALA A 66 -7.45 5.80 7.75
N GLY A 67 -7.06 6.74 8.62
CA GLY A 67 -7.92 7.34 9.62
C GLY A 67 -8.00 6.59 10.95
N GLU A 68 -7.22 5.53 11.16
CA GLU A 68 -7.16 4.83 12.44
C GLU A 68 -6.43 5.65 13.52
N ALA A 69 -5.35 6.34 13.14
CA ALA A 69 -4.47 7.04 14.08
C ALA A 69 -4.18 8.50 13.68
N CYS A 70 -4.43 8.89 12.42
CA CYS A 70 -4.17 10.26 11.93
C CYS A 70 -5.45 11.00 11.45
N GLY A 71 -6.62 10.48 11.82
CA GLY A 71 -7.92 11.13 11.60
C GLY A 71 -8.34 11.25 10.12
N PRO A 72 -9.44 11.96 9.83
CA PRO A 72 -10.08 11.94 8.52
C PRO A 72 -9.22 12.56 7.40
N LYS A 73 -8.24 13.43 7.74
CA LYS A 73 -7.32 13.98 6.73
C LYS A 73 -6.49 12.87 6.07
N ASN A 74 -6.07 11.85 6.83
CA ASN A 74 -5.28 10.76 6.27
C ASN A 74 -6.09 9.88 5.31
N VAL A 75 -7.42 9.80 5.48
CA VAL A 75 -8.32 9.13 4.51
C VAL A 75 -8.27 9.83 3.14
N TRP A 76 -8.39 11.16 3.13
CA TRP A 76 -8.29 11.93 1.89
C TRP A 76 -6.90 11.82 1.27
N GLU A 77 -5.84 11.87 2.08
CA GLU A 77 -4.46 11.68 1.62
C GLU A 77 -4.26 10.31 0.95
N ALA A 78 -4.81 9.23 1.52
CA ALA A 78 -4.76 7.91 0.90
C ALA A 78 -5.49 7.88 -0.46
N ILE A 79 -6.67 8.50 -0.56
CA ILE A 79 -7.45 8.55 -1.80
C ILE A 79 -6.73 9.41 -2.86
N ASP A 80 -6.27 10.60 -2.48
CA ASP A 80 -5.76 11.60 -3.42
C ASP A 80 -4.32 11.33 -3.85
N GLU A 81 -3.47 10.81 -2.95
CA GLU A 81 -2.05 10.62 -3.23
C GLU A 81 -1.72 9.17 -3.60
N LEU A 82 -2.37 8.18 -2.98
CA LEU A 82 -2.13 6.76 -3.28
C LEU A 82 -3.12 6.18 -4.29
N HIS A 83 -4.19 6.92 -4.62
CA HIS A 83 -5.21 6.50 -5.59
C HIS A 83 -5.85 5.14 -5.27
N VAL A 84 -5.93 4.80 -3.98
CA VAL A 84 -6.52 3.53 -3.52
C VAL A 84 -8.03 3.52 -3.76
N ARG A 85 -8.57 2.33 -4.01
CA ARG A 85 -9.99 2.15 -4.35
C ARG A 85 -10.82 1.56 -3.21
N ARG A 86 -10.17 1.04 -2.17
CA ARG A 86 -10.78 0.39 -1.01
C ARG A 86 -9.93 0.64 0.21
#